data_AF-A0AA87CQZ3-F1
#
_entry.id   AF-A0AA87CQZ3-F1
#
_cell.length_a   1.000
_cell.length_b   1.000
_cell.length_c   1.000
_cell.angle_alpha   90.00
_cell.angle_beta   90.00
_cell.angle_gamma   90.00
#
_symmetry.space_group_name_H-M   'P 1'
#
loop_
_entity.id
_entity.type
_entity.pdbx_description
1 polymer ?
#
loop_
_entity_poly.entity_id
_entity_poly.type
_entity_poly.pdbx_seq_one_letter_code
_entity_poly.pdbx_strand_id
1 'polypeptide(L)'
;MNLMSTIRYSIIGMMIFGLEITGLSAAGVGLNTTRIVFPQNSQSIPVTVRNSTENEEYLVQVYLTKTPSDSTQEKVFDILPPMLYLKPGQQRDVRITETSSSMNLPKDRESIYYLHARAIARSEKNSELDVSNMKGDVKIAIENVIKVFYRPTGLVQTSDKAQESLTFSAVQGGVQVTNNSPYYITLASLKVGNKHIDISAKKNNTMVAPFSNIIYPTTVNTGPITWVTINDLGGYVEHTKP
;
A
#
# COMPACT_ATOMS: atom_id res chain seq x y z
N MET A 1 -45.94 -5.13 44.37
CA MET A 1 -44.75 -4.51 43.74
C MET A 1 -43.85 -5.67 43.29
N ASN A 2 -43.85 -5.97 42.00
CA ASN A 2 -43.58 -7.32 41.46
C ASN A 2 -42.08 -7.63 41.38
N LEU A 3 -41.55 -8.31 42.40
CA LEU A 3 -40.17 -8.78 42.47
C LEU A 3 -39.76 -9.62 41.23
N MET A 4 -40.70 -10.39 40.65
CA MET A 4 -40.45 -11.20 39.46
C MET A 4 -40.29 -10.40 38.16
N SER A 5 -40.86 -9.19 38.04
CA SER A 5 -40.64 -8.36 36.84
C SER A 5 -39.27 -7.70 36.87
N THR A 6 -38.81 -7.26 38.04
CA THR A 6 -37.48 -6.64 38.20
C THR A 6 -36.34 -7.64 37.92
N ILE A 7 -36.51 -8.92 38.31
CA ILE A 7 -35.55 -9.99 38.00
C ILE A 7 -35.50 -10.30 36.50
N ARG A 8 -36.64 -10.27 35.79
CA ARG A 8 -36.70 -10.46 34.33
C ARG A 8 -36.00 -9.33 33.56
N TYR A 9 -36.14 -8.07 33.97
CA TYR A 9 -35.42 -6.96 33.35
C TYR A 9 -33.92 -6.94 33.70
N SER A 10 -33.53 -7.44 34.88
CA SER A 10 -32.12 -7.54 35.27
C SER A 10 -31.37 -8.62 34.47
N ILE A 11 -32.04 -9.70 34.06
CA ILE A 11 -31.44 -10.75 33.21
C ILE A 11 -31.34 -10.28 31.75
N ILE A 12 -32.29 -9.49 31.26
CA ILE A 12 -32.25 -8.91 29.90
C ILE A 12 -31.18 -7.81 29.80
N GLY A 13 -30.97 -7.01 30.84
CA GLY A 13 -29.89 -6.00 30.89
C GLY A 13 -28.49 -6.61 30.92
N MET A 14 -28.34 -7.80 31.52
CA MET A 14 -27.05 -8.51 31.62
C MET A 14 -26.71 -9.31 30.35
N MET A 15 -27.68 -9.58 29.47
CA MET A 15 -27.46 -10.28 28.19
C MET A 15 -27.00 -9.36 27.04
N ILE A 16 -27.19 -8.04 27.16
CA ILE A 16 -26.78 -7.07 26.13
C ILE A 16 -25.32 -6.61 26.30
N PHE A 17 -24.68 -6.91 27.43
CA PHE A 17 -23.30 -6.49 27.74
C PHE A 17 -22.20 -7.49 27.30
N GLY A 18 -22.56 -8.54 26.56
CA GLY A 18 -21.65 -9.65 26.24
C GLY A 18 -21.35 -9.89 24.75
N LEU A 19 -21.71 -8.98 23.85
CA LEU A 19 -21.24 -9.07 22.46
C LEU A 19 -19.81 -8.51 22.37
N GLU A 20 -18.83 -9.34 22.72
CA GLU A 20 -17.47 -9.11 22.27
C GLU A 20 -17.42 -9.34 20.76
N ILE A 21 -17.41 -8.25 20.01
CA ILE A 21 -17.15 -8.29 18.57
C ILE A 21 -15.66 -8.64 18.43
N THR A 22 -15.35 -9.93 18.36
CA THR A 22 -14.01 -10.39 17.99
C THR A 22 -13.79 -10.00 16.52
N GLY A 23 -13.17 -8.85 16.29
CA GLY A 23 -12.70 -8.49 14.97
C GLY A 23 -11.69 -9.54 14.51
N LEU A 24 -11.89 -10.10 13.31
CA LEU A 24 -10.85 -10.88 12.65
C LEU A 24 -9.67 -9.94 12.37
N SER A 25 -8.69 -9.91 13.27
CA SER A 25 -7.41 -9.26 13.03
C SER A 25 -6.49 -10.26 12.34
N ALA A 26 -6.16 -10.00 11.08
CA ALA A 26 -5.09 -10.73 10.42
C ALA A 26 -3.76 -10.35 11.11
N ALA A 27 -3.16 -11.32 11.81
CA ALA A 27 -1.87 -11.16 12.46
C ALA A 27 -0.73 -11.37 11.45
N GLY A 28 0.34 -10.57 11.55
CA GLY A 28 1.50 -10.69 10.66
C GLY A 28 2.43 -9.49 10.72
N VAL A 29 3.36 -9.43 9.77
CA VAL A 29 4.23 -8.27 9.60
C VAL A 29 3.59 -7.25 8.67
N GLY A 30 3.48 -6.01 9.14
CA GLY A 30 2.87 -4.91 8.39
C GLY A 30 3.63 -3.60 8.51
N LEU A 31 3.31 -2.68 7.60
CA LEU A 31 3.82 -1.31 7.60
C LEU A 31 2.72 -0.35 8.10
N ASN A 32 3.12 0.75 8.74
CA ASN A 32 2.18 1.79 9.19
C ASN A 32 1.59 2.62 8.04
N THR A 33 2.09 2.47 6.82
CA THR A 33 1.61 3.16 5.62
C THR A 33 1.51 2.21 4.42
N THR A 34 0.66 2.56 3.47
CA THR A 34 0.49 1.85 2.19
C THR A 34 1.30 2.47 1.05
N ARG A 35 1.88 3.66 1.28
CA ARG A 35 2.74 4.38 0.33
C ARG A 35 3.54 5.47 1.04
N ILE A 36 4.63 5.90 0.43
CA ILE A 36 5.52 6.93 1.01
C ILE A 36 5.70 8.04 -0.01
N VAL A 37 5.55 9.28 0.45
CA VAL A 37 6.00 10.46 -0.27
C VAL A 37 7.30 10.90 0.39
N PHE A 38 8.38 10.95 -0.38
CA PHE A 38 9.68 11.46 0.01
C PHE A 38 9.90 12.85 -0.61
N PRO A 39 9.68 13.95 0.13
CA PRO A 39 9.92 15.28 -0.39
C PRO A 39 11.42 15.53 -0.58
N GLN A 40 11.79 16.16 -1.69
CA GLN A 40 13.14 16.66 -1.91
C GLN A 40 13.57 17.58 -0.76
N ASN A 41 14.85 17.46 -0.34
CA ASN A 41 15.44 18.12 0.83
C ASN A 41 14.97 17.58 2.19
N SER A 42 14.18 16.50 2.22
CA SER A 42 13.95 15.77 3.48
C SER A 42 15.14 14.86 3.74
N GLN A 43 15.83 15.06 4.86
CA GLN A 43 17.00 14.23 5.19
C GLN A 43 16.63 12.76 5.34
N SER A 44 15.53 12.46 6.04
CA SER A 44 15.02 11.09 6.18
C SER A 44 13.56 11.02 6.60
N ILE A 45 12.90 9.91 6.29
CA ILE A 45 11.51 9.61 6.67
C ILE A 45 11.45 8.26 7.39
N PRO A 46 10.77 8.19 8.55
CA PRO A 46 10.57 6.93 9.25
C PRO A 46 9.41 6.12 8.64
N VAL A 47 9.59 4.80 8.62
CA VAL A 47 8.56 3.82 8.27
C VAL A 47 8.53 2.80 9.39
N THR A 48 7.38 2.64 10.04
CA THR A 48 7.25 1.70 11.15
C THR A 48 6.85 0.33 10.62
N VAL A 49 7.67 -0.66 10.95
CA VAL A 49 7.40 -2.08 10.72
C VAL A 49 6.89 -2.68 12.03
N ARG A 50 5.73 -3.33 11.99
CA ARG A 50 5.12 -3.99 13.15
C ARG A 50 4.98 -5.49 12.92
N ASN A 51 5.07 -6.25 14.00
CA ASN A 51 4.70 -7.65 14.07
C ASN A 51 3.48 -7.80 15.00
N SER A 52 2.32 -8.11 14.44
CA SER A 52 1.08 -8.31 15.19
C SER A 52 0.78 -9.78 15.52
N THR A 53 1.73 -10.69 15.31
CA THR A 53 1.58 -12.08 15.76
C THR A 53 1.79 -12.19 17.27
N GLU A 54 1.18 -13.22 17.84
CA GLU A 54 1.27 -13.50 19.28
C GLU A 54 2.51 -14.31 19.65
N ASN A 55 2.97 -15.19 18.74
CA ASN A 55 4.01 -16.18 19.04
C ASN A 55 5.13 -16.24 17.98
N GLU A 56 4.96 -15.59 16.83
CA GLU A 56 5.93 -15.67 15.72
C GLU A 56 6.97 -14.56 15.80
N GLU A 57 8.22 -14.92 15.56
CA GLU A 57 9.33 -13.97 15.46
C GLU A 57 9.77 -13.83 14.00
N TYR A 58 10.09 -12.59 13.61
CA TYR A 58 10.50 -12.29 12.24
C TYR A 58 11.82 -11.55 12.17
N LEU A 59 12.65 -11.97 11.22
CA LEU A 59 13.70 -11.14 10.67
C LEU A 59 13.11 -10.41 9.46
N VAL A 60 13.03 -9.09 9.52
CA VAL A 60 12.52 -8.27 8.42
C VAL A 60 13.68 -7.63 7.69
N GLN A 61 13.79 -7.92 6.39
CA GLN A 61 14.69 -7.22 5.48
C GLN A 61 13.92 -6.11 4.78
N VAL A 62 14.49 -4.90 4.75
CA VAL A 62 13.90 -3.74 4.09
C VAL A 62 14.85 -3.20 3.04
N TYR A 63 14.37 -3.05 1.80
CA TYR A 63 15.18 -2.59 0.67
C TYR A 63 14.32 -1.90 -0.39
N LEU A 64 14.96 -1.19 -1.32
CA LEU A 64 14.30 -0.49 -2.43
C LEU A 64 14.61 -1.15 -3.77
N THR A 65 13.66 -1.06 -4.69
CA THR A 65 13.79 -1.51 -6.09
C THR A 65 13.19 -0.49 -7.04
N LYS A 66 13.50 -0.59 -8.34
CA LYS A 66 12.96 0.30 -9.37
C LYS A 66 11.55 -0.09 -9.80
N THR A 67 11.26 -1.39 -9.82
CA THR A 67 9.95 -1.95 -10.18
C THR A 67 9.54 -2.99 -9.14
N PRO A 68 8.24 -3.25 -8.95
CA PRO A 68 7.77 -4.10 -7.84
C PRO A 68 8.19 -5.57 -7.96
N SER A 69 8.59 -6.01 -9.16
CA SER A 69 9.02 -7.38 -9.43
C SER A 69 10.54 -7.50 -9.59
N ASP A 70 11.28 -6.41 -9.45
CA ASP A 70 12.74 -6.42 -9.57
C ASP A 70 13.37 -7.08 -8.34
N SER A 71 14.50 -7.73 -8.54
CA SER A 71 15.34 -8.27 -7.47
C SER A 71 16.57 -7.39 -7.19
N THR A 72 16.85 -6.43 -8.07
CA THR A 72 18.00 -5.53 -7.96
C THR A 72 17.70 -4.42 -6.96
N GLN A 73 18.55 -4.32 -5.94
CA GLN A 73 18.43 -3.26 -4.94
C GLN A 73 18.89 -1.92 -5.51
N GLU A 74 18.01 -0.93 -5.43
CA GLU A 74 18.28 0.46 -5.80
C GLU A 74 18.94 1.20 -4.65
N LYS A 75 20.01 1.95 -4.95
CA LYS A 75 20.80 2.72 -3.97
C LYS A 75 20.54 4.23 -4.07
N VAL A 76 19.38 4.61 -4.59
CA VAL A 76 18.97 6.02 -4.68
C VAL A 76 18.66 6.61 -3.29
N PHE A 77 18.21 5.77 -2.36
CA PHE A 77 17.98 6.09 -0.96
C PHE A 77 18.59 5.00 -0.10
N ASP A 78 19.10 5.38 1.07
CA ASP A 78 19.60 4.42 2.05
C ASP A 78 18.48 4.00 3.00
N ILE A 79 18.48 2.72 3.38
CA ILE A 79 17.51 2.13 4.31
C ILE A 79 18.24 1.74 5.60
N LEU A 80 17.84 2.34 6.73
CA LEU A 80 18.55 2.20 8.01
C LEU A 80 17.61 1.86 9.19
N PRO A 81 17.80 0.72 9.89
CA PRO A 81 18.65 -0.40 9.49
C PRO A 81 18.03 -1.16 8.30
N PRO A 82 18.83 -1.76 7.40
CA PRO A 82 18.32 -2.53 6.27
C PRO A 82 17.73 -3.89 6.69
N MET A 83 17.95 -4.29 7.94
CA MET A 83 17.45 -5.53 8.51
C MET A 83 17.21 -5.36 10.01
N LEU A 84 16.08 -5.86 10.49
CA LEU A 84 15.67 -5.75 11.89
C LEU A 84 14.96 -7.02 12.35
N TYR A 85 15.12 -7.33 13.63
CA TYR A 85 14.45 -8.46 14.27
C TYR A 85 13.26 -7.97 15.09
N LEU A 86 12.10 -8.59 14.91
CA LEU A 86 10.83 -8.27 15.55
C LEU A 86 10.30 -9.48 16.33
N LYS A 87 10.17 -9.32 17.65
CA LYS A 87 9.41 -10.25 18.51
C LYS A 87 7.90 -10.06 18.34
N PRO A 88 7.07 -10.99 18.84
CA PRO A 88 5.63 -10.79 18.94
C PRO A 88 5.25 -9.43 19.54
N GLY A 89 4.25 -8.78 18.94
CA GLY A 89 3.76 -7.46 19.36
C GLY A 89 4.74 -6.29 19.21
N GLN A 90 5.97 -6.50 18.69
CA GLN A 90 6.95 -5.43 18.55
C GLN A 90 6.73 -4.59 17.30
N GLN A 91 7.06 -3.31 17.42
CA GLN A 91 7.19 -2.38 16.30
C GLN A 91 8.54 -1.68 16.37
N ARG A 92 9.14 -1.41 15.20
CA ARG A 92 10.40 -0.69 15.06
C ARG A 92 10.38 0.16 13.80
N ASP A 93 11.11 1.27 13.85
CA ASP A 93 11.24 2.16 12.71
C ASP A 93 12.43 1.80 11.84
N VAL A 94 12.23 1.96 10.54
CA VAL A 94 13.26 1.97 9.51
C VAL A 94 13.24 3.35 8.87
N ARG A 95 14.43 3.96 8.68
CA ARG A 95 14.56 5.27 8.06
C ARG A 95 14.97 5.13 6.60
N ILE A 96 14.21 5.77 5.73
CA ILE A 96 14.60 6.04 4.35
C ILE A 96 15.37 7.36 4.36
N THR A 97 16.60 7.38 3.85
CA THR A 97 17.52 8.52 3.93
C THR A 97 17.94 8.95 2.53
N GLU A 98 17.99 10.27 2.32
CA GLU A 98 18.45 10.87 1.06
C GLU A 98 19.94 10.56 0.83
N THR A 99 20.31 10.24 -0.41
CA THR A 99 21.71 10.03 -0.80
C THR A 99 22.12 11.01 -1.89
N SER A 100 23.41 11.11 -2.20
CA SER A 100 23.88 11.93 -3.33
C SER A 100 23.27 11.50 -4.67
N SER A 101 22.94 10.21 -4.84
CA SER A 101 22.29 9.68 -6.03
C SER A 101 20.89 10.28 -6.24
N SER A 102 20.16 10.58 -5.17
CA SER A 102 18.83 11.19 -5.26
C SER A 102 18.84 12.61 -5.81
N MET A 103 19.96 13.33 -5.70
CA MET A 103 20.12 14.68 -6.28
C MET A 103 20.08 14.68 -7.81
N ASN A 104 20.31 13.53 -8.44
CA ASN A 104 20.27 13.35 -9.89
C ASN A 104 18.88 13.00 -10.41
N LEU A 105 17.87 12.88 -9.54
CA LEU A 105 16.51 12.60 -9.96
C LEU A 105 15.90 13.82 -10.69
N PRO A 106 14.95 13.57 -11.62
CA PRO A 106 14.17 14.63 -12.26
C PRO A 106 13.63 15.64 -11.25
N LYS A 107 13.77 16.93 -11.57
CA LYS A 107 13.30 18.04 -10.73
C LYS A 107 11.95 18.60 -11.18
N ASP A 108 11.50 18.22 -12.37
CA ASP A 108 10.26 18.64 -13.01
C ASP A 108 9.09 17.68 -12.77
N ARG A 109 9.35 16.49 -12.21
CA ARG A 109 8.36 15.43 -11.97
C ARG A 109 8.74 14.48 -10.85
N GLU A 110 7.74 13.79 -10.32
CA GLU A 110 7.98 12.70 -9.38
C GLU A 110 8.80 11.56 -10.00
N SER A 111 9.57 10.89 -9.15
CA SER A 111 10.20 9.60 -9.46
C SER A 111 9.62 8.52 -8.55
N ILE A 112 9.41 7.32 -9.08
CA ILE A 112 8.89 6.20 -8.31
C ILE A 112 9.94 5.11 -8.07
N TYR A 113 9.88 4.54 -6.87
CA TYR A 113 10.58 3.36 -6.38
C TYR A 113 9.62 2.50 -5.55
N TYR A 114 10.05 1.30 -5.16
CA TYR A 114 9.25 0.36 -4.39
C TYR A 114 10.01 -0.12 -3.17
N LEU A 115 9.44 0.10 -1.98
CA LEU A 115 9.98 -0.40 -0.72
C LEU A 115 9.45 -1.81 -0.50
N HIS A 116 10.38 -2.77 -0.40
CA HIS A 116 10.11 -4.13 0.00
C HIS A 116 10.37 -4.28 1.49
N ALA A 117 9.43 -4.87 2.22
CA ALA A 117 9.61 -5.32 3.60
C ALA A 117 9.31 -6.82 3.67
N ARG A 118 10.37 -7.62 3.57
CA ARG A 118 10.33 -9.08 3.54
C ARG A 118 10.49 -9.64 4.95
N ALA A 119 9.44 -10.24 5.46
CA ALA A 119 9.40 -10.91 6.75
C ALA A 119 9.77 -12.39 6.61
N ILE A 120 10.87 -12.77 7.24
CA ILE A 120 11.38 -14.14 7.28
C ILE A 120 11.07 -14.70 8.67
N ALA A 121 10.16 -15.67 8.72
CA ALA A 121 9.80 -16.33 9.97
C ALA A 121 10.99 -17.09 10.54
N ARG A 122 11.14 -17.10 11.86
CA ARG A 122 12.15 -17.92 12.54
C ARG A 122 11.85 -19.40 12.29
N SER A 123 12.88 -20.16 11.86
CA SER A 123 12.80 -21.61 11.86
C SER A 123 12.98 -22.14 13.29
N GLU A 124 12.17 -23.10 13.71
CA GLU A 124 12.47 -23.82 14.94
C GLU A 124 13.78 -24.60 14.79
N LYS A 125 14.56 -24.67 15.86
CA LYS A 125 15.69 -25.60 15.92
C LYS A 125 15.04 -26.98 15.92
N ASN A 126 15.34 -27.84 14.93
CA ASN A 126 14.98 -29.25 14.97
C ASN A 126 15.49 -29.83 16.32
N SER A 127 14.62 -29.92 17.32
CA SER A 127 14.85 -30.79 18.45
C SER A 127 14.82 -32.19 17.86
N GLU A 128 15.97 -32.86 17.86
CA GLU A 128 16.19 -34.28 17.61
C GLU A 128 15.11 -34.96 16.76
N LEU A 129 15.47 -35.21 15.49
CA LEU A 129 14.68 -35.94 14.49
C LEU A 129 14.15 -37.27 15.03
N ASP A 130 13.03 -37.24 15.74
CA ASP A 130 12.21 -38.41 16.00
C ASP A 130 11.43 -38.68 14.71
N VAL A 131 11.94 -39.63 13.93
CA VAL A 131 11.44 -40.04 12.61
C VAL A 131 9.96 -40.49 12.69
N SER A 132 9.43 -40.74 13.89
CA SER A 132 8.03 -41.07 14.14
C SER A 132 7.07 -39.88 14.17
N ASN A 133 7.56 -38.63 14.23
CA ASN A 133 6.76 -37.41 14.40
C ASN A 133 7.13 -36.27 13.43
N MET A 134 7.55 -36.58 12.19
CA MET A 134 7.76 -35.56 11.15
C MET A 134 6.43 -34.86 10.81
N LYS A 135 6.17 -33.73 11.44
CA LYS A 135 5.13 -32.79 11.02
C LYS A 135 5.71 -31.90 9.92
N GLY A 136 5.03 -31.84 8.77
CA GLY A 136 5.39 -30.92 7.70
C GLY A 136 5.01 -29.50 8.09
N ASP A 137 6.00 -28.69 8.48
CA ASP A 137 5.77 -27.28 8.79
C ASP A 137 5.77 -26.43 7.50
N VAL A 138 4.65 -25.77 7.22
CA VAL A 138 4.56 -24.76 6.17
C VAL A 138 4.91 -23.40 6.77
N LYS A 139 6.07 -22.85 6.40
CA LYS A 139 6.46 -21.49 6.80
C LYS A 139 6.13 -20.51 5.67
N ILE A 140 5.32 -19.49 5.98
CA ILE A 140 4.92 -18.44 5.02
C ILE A 140 5.84 -17.23 5.21
N ALA A 141 6.60 -16.88 4.17
CA ALA A 141 7.27 -15.60 4.10
C ALA A 141 6.29 -14.54 3.54
N ILE A 142 6.19 -13.40 4.22
CA ILE A 142 5.31 -12.31 3.83
C ILE A 142 6.19 -11.17 3.33
N GLU A 143 5.92 -10.65 2.13
CA GLU A 143 6.61 -9.48 1.60
C GLU A 143 5.61 -8.37 1.30
N ASN A 144 5.75 -7.25 1.99
CA ASN A 144 5.00 -6.04 1.69
C ASN A 144 5.77 -5.22 0.66
N VAL A 145 5.12 -4.82 -0.43
CA VAL A 145 5.70 -3.96 -1.46
C VAL A 145 4.86 -2.69 -1.59
N ILE A 146 5.42 -1.54 -1.22
CA ILE A 146 4.72 -0.25 -1.26
C ILE A 146 5.47 0.76 -2.13
N LYS A 147 4.72 1.68 -2.73
CA LYS A 147 5.28 2.73 -3.60
C LYS A 147 5.98 3.81 -2.77
N VAL A 148 7.12 4.27 -3.24
CA VAL A 148 7.87 5.41 -2.73
C VAL A 148 7.97 6.46 -3.84
N PHE A 149 7.35 7.61 -3.63
CA PHE A 149 7.37 8.74 -4.55
C PHE A 149 8.38 9.77 -4.08
N TYR A 150 9.49 9.91 -4.80
CA TYR A 150 10.35 11.07 -4.63
C TYR A 150 9.70 12.27 -5.29
N ARG A 151 9.45 13.32 -4.50
CA ARG A 151 8.71 14.51 -4.92
C ARG A 151 9.59 15.74 -4.91
N PRO A 152 9.95 16.30 -6.08
CA PRO A 152 10.68 17.55 -6.17
C PRO A 152 9.94 18.72 -5.51
N THR A 153 10.71 19.71 -5.05
CA THR A 153 10.15 21.00 -4.63
C THR A 153 9.77 21.84 -5.83
N GLY A 154 8.74 22.69 -5.71
CA GLY A 154 8.40 23.67 -6.74
C GLY A 154 7.57 23.15 -7.91
N LEU A 155 6.89 22.01 -7.77
CA LEU A 155 5.93 21.52 -8.76
C LEU A 155 4.74 22.50 -8.90
N VAL A 156 4.28 22.70 -10.13
CA VAL A 156 3.33 23.77 -10.52
C VAL A 156 1.94 23.65 -9.86
N GLN A 157 1.54 22.45 -9.46
CA GLN A 157 0.23 22.16 -8.87
C GLN A 157 0.35 21.19 -7.70
N THR A 158 -0.70 21.03 -6.88
CA THR A 158 -0.71 20.07 -5.77
C THR A 158 -1.06 18.65 -6.24
N SER A 159 -0.71 17.63 -5.43
CA SER A 159 -1.05 16.22 -5.70
C SER A 159 -2.57 16.00 -5.83
N ASP A 160 -3.36 16.64 -4.97
CA ASP A 160 -4.82 16.50 -5.01
C ASP A 160 -5.43 17.10 -6.29
N LYS A 161 -4.93 18.27 -6.70
CA LYS A 161 -5.34 18.88 -7.97
C LYS A 161 -4.87 18.08 -9.17
N ALA A 162 -3.71 17.41 -9.07
CA ALA A 162 -3.25 16.50 -10.10
C ALA A 162 -4.19 15.32 -10.32
N GLN A 163 -4.65 14.69 -9.24
CA GLN A 163 -5.59 13.57 -9.29
C GLN A 163 -6.92 13.92 -9.97
N GLU A 164 -7.42 15.14 -9.75
CA GLU A 164 -8.63 15.71 -10.40
C GLU A 164 -8.38 16.08 -11.88
N SER A 165 -7.14 16.44 -12.24
CA SER A 165 -6.78 17.00 -13.54
C SER A 165 -6.67 15.98 -14.70
N LEU A 166 -6.84 14.68 -14.45
CA LEU A 166 -6.80 13.66 -15.49
C LEU A 166 -7.74 13.99 -16.65
N THR A 167 -7.23 13.93 -17.88
CA THR A 167 -8.03 14.17 -19.08
C THR A 167 -8.33 12.87 -19.80
N PHE A 168 -9.49 12.81 -20.44
CA PHE A 168 -9.99 11.60 -21.06
C PHE A 168 -10.34 11.90 -22.52
N SER A 169 -9.93 11.04 -23.44
CA SER A 169 -10.33 11.12 -24.84
C SER A 169 -10.77 9.76 -25.37
N ALA A 170 -11.85 9.74 -26.15
CA ALA A 170 -12.26 8.55 -26.86
C ALA A 170 -11.24 8.27 -27.99
N VAL A 171 -10.76 7.03 -28.05
CA VAL A 171 -9.82 6.58 -29.10
C VAL A 171 -10.34 5.28 -29.71
N GLN A 172 -9.77 4.89 -30.85
CA GLN A 172 -10.07 3.59 -31.44
C GLN A 172 -9.67 2.48 -30.44
N GLY A 173 -10.63 1.64 -30.08
CA GLY A 173 -10.41 0.52 -29.16
C GLY A 173 -10.49 0.84 -27.67
N GLY A 174 -10.79 2.07 -27.26
CA GLY A 174 -10.99 2.36 -25.84
C GLY A 174 -11.07 3.84 -25.46
N VAL A 175 -10.70 4.11 -24.20
CA VAL A 175 -10.53 5.47 -23.65
C VAL A 175 -9.07 5.70 -23.33
N GLN A 176 -8.52 6.83 -23.77
CA GLN A 176 -7.20 7.28 -23.36
C GLN A 176 -7.33 8.15 -22.12
N VAL A 177 -6.61 7.79 -21.07
CA VAL A 177 -6.44 8.60 -19.86
C VAL A 177 -5.07 9.25 -19.93
N THR A 178 -5.04 10.57 -19.91
CA THR A 178 -3.82 11.38 -20.00
C THR A 178 -3.59 12.12 -18.70
N ASN A 179 -2.36 12.03 -18.20
CA ASN A 179 -1.87 12.75 -17.04
C ASN A 179 -0.89 13.84 -17.50
N ASN A 180 -1.35 15.10 -17.48
CA ASN A 180 -0.50 16.26 -17.82
C ASN A 180 0.24 16.83 -16.61
N SER A 181 0.14 16.19 -15.45
CA SER A 181 0.74 16.64 -14.20
C SER A 181 2.13 16.04 -13.97
N PRO A 182 2.93 16.65 -13.07
CA PRO A 182 4.20 16.09 -12.64
C PRO A 182 4.07 14.94 -11.61
N TYR A 183 2.86 14.44 -11.32
CA TYR A 183 2.60 13.44 -10.26
C TYR A 183 2.22 12.08 -10.83
N TYR A 184 2.55 10.99 -10.14
CA TYR A 184 2.01 9.67 -10.44
C TYR A 184 0.58 9.53 -9.89
N ILE A 185 -0.38 9.25 -10.76
CA ILE A 185 -1.79 9.12 -10.36
C ILE A 185 -2.19 7.65 -10.35
N THR A 186 -2.52 7.11 -9.17
CA THR A 186 -2.96 5.72 -9.01
C THR A 186 -4.48 5.66 -9.05
N LEU A 187 -5.03 4.85 -9.97
CA LEU A 187 -6.44 4.56 -10.11
C LEU A 187 -6.81 3.31 -9.31
N ALA A 188 -7.79 3.48 -8.42
CA ALA A 188 -8.46 2.40 -7.71
C ALA A 188 -9.69 1.88 -8.47
N SER A 189 -10.35 2.74 -9.24
CA SER A 189 -11.38 2.34 -10.20
C SER A 189 -11.50 3.36 -11.34
N LEU A 190 -12.02 2.91 -12.47
CA LEU A 190 -12.38 3.74 -13.62
C LEU A 190 -13.70 3.23 -14.20
N LYS A 191 -14.63 4.15 -14.48
CA LYS A 191 -15.90 3.90 -15.15
C LYS A 191 -16.06 4.87 -16.30
N VAL A 192 -16.55 4.37 -17.44
CA VAL A 192 -16.91 5.18 -18.61
C VAL A 192 -18.29 4.77 -19.07
N GLY A 193 -19.21 5.74 -19.19
CA GLY A 193 -20.59 5.46 -19.60
C GLY A 193 -21.26 4.41 -18.72
N ASN A 194 -21.07 4.51 -17.39
CA ASN A 194 -21.51 3.56 -16.38
C ASN A 194 -20.92 2.13 -16.47
N LYS A 195 -19.97 1.87 -17.37
CA LYS A 195 -19.26 0.59 -17.46
C LYS A 195 -17.94 0.64 -16.71
N HIS A 196 -17.72 -0.33 -15.81
CA HIS A 196 -16.43 -0.53 -15.16
C HIS A 196 -15.35 -0.93 -16.17
N ILE A 197 -14.21 -0.28 -16.08
CA ILE A 197 -13.01 -0.58 -16.83
C ILE A 197 -12.14 -1.50 -15.98
N ASP A 198 -11.63 -2.57 -16.60
CA ASP A 198 -10.77 -3.52 -15.93
C ASP A 198 -9.37 -2.92 -15.70
N ILE A 199 -9.05 -2.68 -14.43
CA ILE A 199 -7.76 -2.19 -13.98
C ILE A 199 -7.17 -3.17 -12.96
N SER A 200 -5.89 -3.52 -13.12
CA SER A 200 -5.20 -4.39 -12.19
C SER A 200 -3.70 -4.23 -12.27
N ALA A 201 -3.02 -4.52 -11.15
CA ALA A 201 -1.56 -4.49 -11.10
C ALA A 201 -0.93 -5.45 -12.13
N LYS A 202 -1.58 -6.59 -12.39
CA LYS A 202 -1.15 -7.57 -13.40
C LYS A 202 -1.11 -6.99 -14.82
N LYS A 203 -2.00 -6.05 -15.14
CA LYS A 203 -2.04 -5.35 -16.44
C LYS A 203 -1.16 -4.12 -16.50
N ASN A 204 -0.47 -3.78 -15.41
CA ASN A 204 0.35 -2.57 -15.28
C ASN A 204 -0.39 -1.28 -15.69
N ASN A 205 -1.70 -1.22 -15.42
CA ASN A 205 -2.57 -0.11 -15.84
C ASN A 205 -3.25 0.60 -14.65
N THR A 206 -2.76 0.40 -13.43
CA THR A 206 -3.33 1.03 -12.23
C THR A 206 -2.76 2.41 -11.95
N MET A 207 -1.76 2.86 -12.70
CA MET A 207 -1.06 4.11 -12.40
C MET A 207 -0.61 4.81 -13.67
N VAL A 208 -1.06 6.05 -13.85
CA VAL A 208 -0.68 6.90 -14.98
C VAL A 208 0.54 7.73 -14.55
N ALA A 209 1.66 7.60 -15.26
CA ALA A 209 2.90 8.29 -14.93
C ALA A 209 2.81 9.80 -15.24
N PRO A 210 3.71 10.62 -14.66
CA PRO A 210 3.79 12.03 -14.99
C PRO A 210 3.97 12.26 -16.49
N PHE A 211 3.20 13.18 -17.05
CA PHE A 211 3.27 13.56 -18.46
C PHE A 211 3.12 12.38 -19.44
N SER A 212 2.30 11.39 -19.07
CA SER A 212 2.06 10.19 -19.87
C SER A 212 0.57 9.90 -20.03
N ASN A 213 0.27 8.87 -20.82
CA ASN A 213 -1.08 8.39 -21.01
C ASN A 213 -1.15 6.86 -20.98
N ILE A 214 -2.34 6.33 -20.69
CA ILE A 214 -2.66 4.90 -20.79
C ILE A 214 -3.97 4.78 -21.57
N ILE A 215 -4.02 3.85 -22.52
CA ILE A 215 -5.25 3.49 -23.23
C ILE A 215 -5.88 2.29 -22.52
N TYR A 216 -7.12 2.45 -22.08
CA TYR A 216 -7.89 1.39 -21.45
C TYR A 216 -8.87 0.78 -22.47
N PRO A 217 -8.72 -0.51 -22.80
CA PRO A 217 -9.61 -1.17 -23.74
C PRO A 217 -11.05 -1.21 -23.24
N THR A 218 -11.99 -0.73 -24.06
CA THR A 218 -13.42 -0.78 -23.75
C THR A 218 -14.25 -0.61 -25.00
N THR A 219 -15.42 -1.25 -25.00
CA THR A 219 -16.45 -1.06 -26.03
C THR A 219 -17.27 0.20 -25.81
N VAL A 220 -17.24 0.77 -24.60
CA VAL A 220 -17.94 2.01 -24.22
C VAL A 220 -16.89 3.07 -23.94
N ASN A 221 -16.76 4.04 -24.84
CA ASN A 221 -15.76 5.12 -24.77
C ASN A 221 -16.39 6.53 -24.75
N THR A 222 -17.72 6.62 -24.60
CA THR A 222 -18.48 7.87 -24.49
C THR A 222 -19.38 7.86 -23.24
N GLY A 223 -19.81 9.05 -22.81
CA GLY A 223 -20.63 9.25 -21.61
C GLY A 223 -19.81 9.63 -20.37
N PRO A 224 -20.47 9.77 -19.21
CA PRO A 224 -19.82 10.27 -18.00
C PRO A 224 -18.68 9.36 -17.56
N ILE A 225 -17.60 9.99 -17.11
CA ILE A 225 -16.40 9.32 -16.66
C ILE A 225 -16.26 9.54 -15.17
N THR A 226 -16.19 8.45 -14.41
CA THR A 226 -15.96 8.48 -12.97
C THR A 226 -14.70 7.69 -12.66
N TRP A 227 -13.80 8.25 -11.88
CA TRP A 227 -12.59 7.55 -11.48
C TRP A 227 -12.31 7.77 -10.00
N VAL A 228 -11.78 6.73 -9.36
CA VAL A 228 -11.35 6.80 -7.98
C VAL A 228 -9.83 6.75 -7.95
N THR A 229 -9.23 7.75 -7.34
CA THR A 229 -7.79 7.86 -7.12
C THR A 229 -7.43 7.43 -5.71
N ILE A 230 -6.17 7.03 -5.52
CA ILE A 230 -5.58 6.85 -4.19
C ILE A 230 -4.68 8.07 -3.94
N ASN A 231 -4.93 8.80 -2.86
CA ASN A 231 -4.16 9.99 -2.48
C ASN A 231 -2.87 9.64 -1.72
N ASP A 232 -2.09 10.65 -1.34
CA ASP A 232 -0.79 10.47 -0.64
C ASP A 232 -0.91 9.73 0.70
N LEU A 233 -2.06 9.82 1.37
CA LEU A 233 -2.35 9.15 2.65
C LEU A 233 -2.91 7.72 2.47
N GLY A 234 -3.06 7.26 1.23
CA GLY A 234 -3.66 5.96 0.92
C GLY A 234 -5.20 5.96 0.94
N GLY A 235 -5.83 7.12 1.04
CA GLY A 235 -7.29 7.27 0.99
C GLY A 235 -7.83 7.28 -0.43
N TYR A 236 -9.08 6.83 -0.60
CA TYR A 236 -9.79 6.83 -1.87
C TYR A 236 -10.52 8.16 -2.09
N VAL A 237 -10.34 8.76 -3.27
CA VAL A 237 -11.00 10.01 -3.67
C VAL A 237 -11.67 9.82 -5.02
N GLU A 238 -12.99 10.00 -5.06
CA GLU A 238 -13.79 9.91 -6.28
C GLU A 238 -13.86 11.26 -7.01
N HIS A 239 -13.77 11.19 -8.34
CA HIS A 239 -13.88 12.33 -9.24
C HIS A 239 -14.79 11.97 -10.40
N THR A 240 -15.47 12.96 -10.98
CA THR A 240 -16.38 12.77 -12.10
C THR A 240 -16.23 13.88 -13.14
N LYS A 241 -16.27 13.50 -14.41
CA LYS A 241 -16.41 14.40 -15.57
C LYS A 241 -17.62 13.99 -16.40
N PRO A 242 -18.36 14.95 -16.97
CA PRO A 242 -19.50 14.68 -17.84
C PRO A 242 -19.08 13.95 -19.12
#